data_AF-A0A6S7LKK3-F1
#
_entry.id   AF-A0A6S7LKK3-F1
#
_cell.length_a   1.000
_cell.length_b   1.000
_cell.length_c   1.000
_cell.angle_alpha   90.00
_cell.angle_beta   90.00
_cell.angle_gamma   90.00
#
_symmetry.space_group_name_H-M   'P 1'
#
loop_
_entity.id
_entity.type
_entity.pdbx_description
1 polymer ?
#
loop_
_entity_poly.entity_id
_entity_poly.type
_entity_poly.pdbx_seq_one_letter_code
_entity_poly.pdbx_strand_id
1 'polypeptide(L)'
;MDNVDEKLTIFNEIFLNTLDKHAPVKTIKVRGKSCPFITPEIKASMIKRDQLHSLFRKTRDHYDWLKFREARNFTKTALVNAQKEYVLKEVQQHRNNTGSLWKVIKENIAYRERESVVYSKEPKLVAEEFNHFFSTIGVNAAKKASTLIQDPSVYLARNLSDVNRTDNSYPEENYRFSFTPVSCSEIRNIILAMPSNKSPGKDKVSMRVIKHSLPVILGPLTDIINCSLSSSSFPIAWKEAEVIPLLKDGNHEEASNNRPLSLLTFLSKICEKVALNQFGSYLMKNKKLSTHQSGNKKHHSCETLNLLTGDTIPPWMGNCIYTNDLPSSVHHSKLESYVDDSKLLLSFTVANVDCLKQQLEEDLYLIANSCSENELLINPGKTKYMLIGTRQNLQQLPVDMTINFLNETITPVSFAKDLGMTIDSYLTYDQHITILVSSCMNSLCQISRVKKCFDKEALTLIVSALVMNKMFYVSTVWSNTSSTNIKKLQL
;
A
#
# COMPACT_ATOMS: atom_id res chain seq x y z
N MET A 1 -35.29 14.00 16.38
CA MET A 1 -34.13 13.20 16.79
C MET A 1 -32.92 13.90 16.26
N ASP A 2 -32.19 14.57 17.15
CA ASP A 2 -31.04 15.42 16.80
C ASP A 2 -29.71 14.71 17.07
N ASN A 3 -29.76 13.54 17.70
CA ASN A 3 -28.61 12.70 17.96
C ASN A 3 -28.35 11.75 16.77
N VAL A 4 -27.14 11.82 16.22
CA VAL A 4 -26.71 11.00 15.09
C VAL A 4 -26.61 9.51 15.44
N ASP A 5 -26.21 9.17 16.67
CA ASP A 5 -26.06 7.78 17.13
C ASP A 5 -27.41 7.10 17.29
N GLU A 6 -28.44 7.82 17.78
CA GLU A 6 -29.81 7.31 17.87
C GLU A 6 -30.37 6.99 16.48
N LYS A 7 -30.22 7.92 15.52
CA LYS A 7 -30.67 7.68 14.13
C LYS A 7 -29.98 6.46 13.53
N LEU A 8 -28.67 6.34 13.73
CA LEU A 8 -27.90 5.21 13.21
C LEU A 8 -28.30 3.90 13.89
N THR A 9 -28.58 3.91 15.20
CA THR A 9 -28.99 2.73 15.95
C THR A 9 -30.31 2.19 15.40
N ILE A 10 -31.33 3.06 15.27
CA ILE A 10 -32.63 2.68 14.70
C ILE A 10 -32.48 2.16 13.27
N PHE A 11 -31.68 2.84 12.45
CA PHE A 11 -31.40 2.40 11.09
C PHE A 11 -30.78 1.00 11.08
N ASN A 12 -29.75 0.77 11.88
CA ASN A 12 -29.05 -0.52 11.95
C ASN A 12 -29.98 -1.63 12.46
N GLU A 13 -30.78 -1.37 13.49
CA GLU A 13 -31.75 -2.35 14.00
C GLU A 13 -32.73 -2.78 12.91
N ILE A 14 -33.37 -1.83 12.23
CA ILE A 14 -34.35 -2.15 11.18
C ILE A 14 -33.67 -2.84 10.00
N PHE A 15 -32.54 -2.30 9.54
CA PHE A 15 -31.86 -2.77 8.34
C PHE A 15 -31.24 -4.16 8.54
N LEU A 16 -30.49 -4.35 9.62
CA LEU A 16 -29.83 -5.62 9.91
C LEU A 16 -30.84 -6.71 10.28
N ASN A 17 -31.86 -6.42 11.09
CA ASN A 17 -32.91 -7.42 11.38
C ASN A 17 -33.65 -7.86 10.12
N THR A 18 -33.89 -6.94 9.17
CA THR A 18 -34.49 -7.28 7.88
C THR A 18 -33.55 -8.18 7.06
N LEU A 19 -32.25 -7.87 7.04
CA LEU A 19 -31.25 -8.70 6.37
C LEU A 19 -31.14 -10.08 7.02
N ASP A 20 -31.13 -10.19 8.34
CA ASP A 20 -31.06 -11.48 9.03
C ASP A 20 -32.28 -12.36 8.75
N LYS A 21 -33.46 -11.75 8.57
CA LYS A 21 -34.68 -12.46 8.20
C LYS A 21 -34.64 -13.00 6.76
N HIS A 22 -34.09 -12.23 5.81
CA HIS A 22 -34.21 -12.53 4.37
C HIS A 22 -32.92 -13.04 3.72
N ALA A 23 -31.76 -12.73 4.28
CA ALA A 23 -30.43 -13.04 3.79
C ALA A 23 -29.41 -13.24 4.94
N PRO A 24 -29.65 -14.20 5.86
CA PRO A 24 -28.80 -14.41 7.03
C PRO A 24 -27.37 -14.81 6.68
N VAL A 25 -26.42 -14.35 7.48
CA VAL A 25 -25.01 -14.77 7.39
C VAL A 25 -24.89 -16.24 7.76
N LYS A 26 -24.28 -17.05 6.88
CA LYS A 26 -24.05 -18.49 7.11
C LYS A 26 -22.58 -18.85 6.94
N THR A 27 -22.04 -19.55 7.94
CA THR A 27 -20.71 -20.14 7.86
C THR A 27 -20.79 -21.45 7.07
N ILE A 28 -20.05 -21.53 5.97
CA ILE A 28 -19.97 -22.74 5.14
C ILE A 28 -18.54 -23.27 5.12
N LYS A 29 -18.40 -24.59 5.22
CA LYS A 29 -17.09 -25.24 5.05
C LYS A 29 -16.76 -25.25 3.55
N VAL A 30 -15.78 -24.44 3.15
CA VAL A 30 -15.25 -24.47 1.80
C VAL A 30 -14.45 -25.76 1.63
N ARG A 31 -14.98 -26.73 0.88
CA ARG A 31 -14.21 -27.91 0.47
C ARG A 31 -13.17 -27.48 -0.56
N GLY A 32 -11.98 -28.07 -0.53
CA GLY A 32 -10.94 -27.81 -1.51
C GLY A 32 -11.49 -27.95 -2.92
N LYS A 33 -11.21 -26.99 -3.79
CA LYS A 33 -11.62 -27.08 -5.20
C LYS A 33 -10.98 -28.33 -5.79
N SER A 34 -11.79 -29.24 -6.33
CA SER A 34 -11.27 -30.30 -7.21
C SER A 34 -10.51 -29.63 -8.35
N CYS A 35 -9.32 -30.13 -8.70
CA CYS A 35 -8.58 -29.64 -9.86
C CYS A 35 -9.49 -29.72 -11.09
N PRO A 36 -9.88 -28.58 -11.69
CA PRO A 36 -10.98 -28.53 -12.65
C PRO A 36 -10.66 -29.23 -13.98
N PHE A 37 -9.37 -29.50 -14.24
CA PHE A 37 -8.88 -30.18 -15.43
C PHE A 37 -8.62 -31.69 -15.23
N ILE A 38 -8.83 -32.25 -14.04
CA ILE A 38 -8.69 -33.71 -13.83
C ILE A 38 -10.00 -34.40 -14.19
N THR A 39 -10.04 -35.01 -15.36
CA THR A 39 -11.18 -35.81 -15.82
C THR A 39 -11.18 -37.22 -15.21
N PRO A 40 -12.31 -37.96 -15.24
CA PRO A 40 -12.35 -39.36 -14.80
C PRO A 40 -11.32 -40.25 -15.50
N GLU A 41 -11.03 -39.99 -16.77
CA GLU A 41 -10.06 -40.74 -17.58
C GLU A 41 -8.62 -40.48 -17.09
N ILE A 42 -8.28 -39.21 -16.82
CA ILE A 42 -6.98 -38.86 -16.24
C ILE A 42 -6.83 -39.48 -14.86
N LYS A 43 -7.89 -39.44 -14.04
CA LYS A 43 -7.90 -40.07 -12.72
C LYS A 43 -7.67 -41.58 -12.82
N ALA A 44 -8.29 -42.27 -13.78
CA ALA A 44 -8.05 -43.69 -14.05
C ALA A 44 -6.59 -43.95 -14.46
N SER A 45 -6.00 -43.09 -15.29
CA SER A 45 -4.58 -43.22 -15.67
C SER A 45 -3.62 -43.03 -14.48
N MET A 46 -3.93 -42.11 -13.57
CA MET A 46 -3.18 -41.92 -12.32
C MET A 46 -3.24 -43.15 -11.42
N ILE A 47 -4.42 -43.75 -11.26
CA ILE A 47 -4.61 -44.99 -10.49
C ILE A 47 -3.77 -46.12 -11.10
N LYS A 48 -3.84 -46.30 -12.43
CA LYS A 48 -3.06 -47.33 -13.14
C LYS A 48 -1.54 -47.13 -12.96
N ARG A 49 -1.06 -45.89 -13.06
CA ARG A 49 0.34 -45.53 -12.79
C ARG A 49 0.76 -45.94 -11.37
N ASP A 50 -0.07 -45.62 -10.37
CA ASP A 50 0.25 -45.88 -8.96
C ASP A 50 0.24 -47.38 -8.63
N GLN A 51 -0.68 -48.13 -9.23
CA GLN A 51 -0.71 -49.60 -9.17
C GLN A 51 0.58 -50.20 -9.75
N LEU A 52 1.01 -49.76 -10.93
CA LEU A 52 2.24 -50.25 -11.58
C LEU A 52 3.50 -49.86 -10.78
N HIS A 53 3.52 -48.68 -10.17
CA HIS A 53 4.61 -48.29 -9.28
C HIS A 53 4.67 -49.17 -8.02
N SER A 54 3.50 -49.47 -7.43
CA SER A 54 3.41 -50.38 -6.30
C SER A 54 3.85 -51.79 -6.66
N LEU A 55 3.56 -52.26 -7.88
CA LEU A 55 4.00 -53.57 -8.38
C LEU A 55 5.53 -53.60 -8.53
N PHE A 56 6.11 -52.63 -9.23
CA PHE A 56 7.57 -52.50 -9.37
C PHE A 56 8.29 -52.42 -8.01
N ARG A 57 7.72 -51.71 -7.03
CA ARG A 57 8.31 -51.65 -5.68
C ARG A 57 8.40 -53.01 -4.99
N LYS A 58 7.48 -53.93 -5.30
CA LYS A 58 7.44 -55.30 -4.78
C LYS A 58 8.35 -56.25 -5.55
N THR A 59 8.28 -56.22 -6.88
CA THR A 59 9.00 -57.18 -7.75
C THR A 59 10.44 -56.78 -8.01
N ARG A 60 10.72 -55.46 -8.07
CA ARG A 60 12.00 -54.86 -8.49
C ARG A 60 12.46 -55.28 -9.89
N ASP A 61 11.55 -55.77 -10.72
CA ASP A 61 11.84 -56.26 -12.07
C ASP A 61 11.91 -55.13 -13.11
N HIS A 62 12.73 -55.33 -14.14
CA HIS A 62 12.95 -54.36 -15.21
C HIS A 62 11.72 -54.16 -16.09
N TYR A 63 10.95 -55.22 -16.36
CA TYR A 63 9.76 -55.13 -17.20
C TYR A 63 8.63 -54.34 -16.52
N ASP A 64 8.46 -54.53 -15.21
CA ASP A 64 7.52 -53.72 -14.41
C ASP A 64 7.93 -52.25 -14.34
N TRP A 65 9.24 -51.95 -14.30
CA TRP A 65 9.74 -50.59 -14.42
C TRP A 65 9.39 -49.94 -15.76
N LEU A 66 9.52 -50.68 -16.88
CA LEU A 66 9.16 -50.18 -18.21
C LEU A 66 7.67 -49.85 -18.30
N LYS A 67 6.79 -50.74 -17.81
CA LYS A 67 5.34 -50.49 -17.74
C LYS A 67 5.00 -49.28 -16.90
N PHE A 68 5.62 -49.13 -15.72
CA PHE A 68 5.44 -47.94 -14.89
C PHE A 68 5.91 -46.68 -15.62
N ARG A 69 7.08 -46.71 -16.26
CA ARG A 69 7.65 -45.57 -17.00
C ARG A 69 6.73 -45.11 -18.12
N GLU A 70 6.16 -46.03 -18.88
CA GLU A 70 5.19 -45.75 -19.94
C GLU A 70 3.91 -45.12 -19.38
N ALA A 71 3.30 -45.75 -18.37
CA ALA A 71 2.10 -45.23 -17.72
C ALA A 71 2.31 -43.85 -17.07
N ARG A 72 3.48 -43.62 -16.46
CA ARG A 72 3.90 -42.34 -15.90
C ARG A 72 4.00 -41.27 -16.99
N ASN A 73 4.65 -41.58 -18.11
CA ASN A 73 4.81 -40.63 -19.21
C ASN A 73 3.45 -40.29 -19.84
N PHE A 74 2.60 -41.29 -20.09
CA PHE A 74 1.23 -41.09 -20.58
C PHE A 74 0.41 -40.17 -19.64
N THR A 75 0.37 -40.52 -18.35
CA THR A 75 -0.35 -39.74 -17.33
C THR A 75 0.17 -38.30 -17.26
N LYS A 76 1.50 -38.11 -17.32
CA LYS A 76 2.12 -36.78 -17.30
C LYS A 76 1.71 -35.96 -18.53
N THR A 77 1.74 -36.54 -19.71
CA THR A 77 1.34 -35.86 -20.96
C THR A 77 -0.15 -35.50 -20.93
N ALA A 78 -1.01 -36.42 -20.51
CA ALA A 78 -2.46 -36.18 -20.39
C ALA A 78 -2.78 -35.04 -19.41
N LEU A 79 -2.12 -35.02 -18.25
CA LEU A 79 -2.28 -33.96 -17.25
C LEU A 79 -1.86 -32.58 -17.80
N VAL A 80 -0.72 -32.51 -18.50
CA VAL A 80 -0.22 -31.26 -19.09
C VAL A 80 -1.16 -30.75 -20.19
N ASN A 81 -1.69 -31.65 -21.04
CA ASN A 81 -2.62 -31.27 -22.10
C ASN A 81 -3.95 -30.77 -21.53
N ALA A 82 -4.52 -31.48 -20.55
CA ALA A 82 -5.77 -31.06 -19.91
C ALA A 82 -5.62 -29.73 -19.17
N GLN A 83 -4.50 -29.51 -18.49
CA GLN A 83 -4.20 -28.22 -17.86
C GLN A 83 -4.10 -27.11 -18.93
N LYS A 84 -3.41 -27.36 -20.04
CA LYS A 84 -3.28 -26.40 -21.15
C LYS A 84 -4.65 -26.04 -21.73
N GLU A 85 -5.48 -27.03 -22.05
CA GLU A 85 -6.82 -26.80 -22.59
C GLU A 85 -7.71 -26.02 -21.63
N TYR A 86 -7.68 -26.35 -20.34
CA TYR A 86 -8.39 -25.62 -19.31
C TYR A 86 -7.93 -24.17 -19.22
N VAL A 87 -6.62 -23.92 -19.13
CA VAL A 87 -6.08 -22.55 -19.05
C VAL A 87 -6.40 -21.75 -20.30
N LEU A 88 -6.27 -22.33 -21.50
CA LEU A 88 -6.64 -21.67 -22.76
C LEU A 88 -8.12 -21.27 -22.77
N LYS A 89 -9.01 -22.17 -22.33
CA LYS A 89 -10.44 -21.90 -22.25
C LYS A 89 -10.76 -20.77 -21.27
N GLU A 90 -10.18 -20.80 -20.07
CA GLU A 90 -10.37 -19.76 -19.05
C GLU A 90 -9.84 -18.40 -19.52
N VAL A 91 -8.65 -18.38 -20.14
CA VAL A 91 -8.07 -17.17 -20.73
C VAL A 91 -8.99 -16.60 -21.81
N GLN A 92 -9.50 -17.44 -22.71
CA GLN A 92 -10.43 -17.03 -23.77
C GLN A 92 -11.74 -16.48 -23.22
N GLN A 93 -12.33 -17.13 -22.20
CA GLN A 93 -13.56 -16.70 -21.56
C GLN A 93 -13.41 -15.37 -20.80
N HIS A 94 -12.20 -15.07 -20.31
CA HIS A 94 -11.91 -13.89 -19.50
C HIS A 94 -11.02 -12.85 -20.18
N ARG A 95 -10.89 -12.86 -21.51
CA ARG A 95 -10.02 -11.92 -22.28
C ARG A 95 -10.22 -10.45 -21.91
N ASN A 96 -11.47 -10.05 -21.66
CA ASN A 96 -11.83 -8.66 -21.37
C ASN A 96 -11.85 -8.33 -19.86
N ASN A 97 -11.58 -9.31 -18.98
CA ASN A 97 -11.55 -9.13 -17.53
C ASN A 97 -10.16 -9.41 -16.98
N THR A 98 -9.36 -8.35 -16.88
CA THR A 98 -7.97 -8.40 -16.39
C THR A 98 -7.86 -9.02 -15.00
N GLY A 99 -8.84 -8.80 -14.11
CA GLY A 99 -8.85 -9.36 -12.76
C GLY A 99 -9.01 -10.89 -12.74
N SER A 100 -9.99 -11.41 -13.49
CA SER A 100 -10.20 -12.85 -13.64
C SER A 100 -9.04 -13.52 -14.36
N LEU A 101 -8.54 -12.90 -15.43
CA LEU A 101 -7.38 -13.37 -16.17
C LEU A 101 -6.14 -13.46 -15.27
N TRP A 102 -5.92 -12.45 -14.42
CA TRP A 102 -4.82 -12.45 -13.48
C TRP A 102 -4.92 -13.55 -12.41
N LYS A 103 -6.14 -13.93 -12.04
CA LYS A 103 -6.37 -15.05 -11.12
C LYS A 103 -5.94 -16.37 -11.75
N VAL A 104 -6.36 -16.63 -12.99
CA VAL A 104 -5.96 -17.83 -13.76
C VAL A 104 -4.45 -17.88 -13.91
N ILE A 105 -3.83 -16.75 -14.24
CA ILE A 105 -2.37 -16.64 -14.38
C ILE A 105 -1.66 -16.96 -13.05
N LYS A 106 -2.07 -16.34 -11.94
CA LYS A 106 -1.46 -16.55 -10.62
C LYS A 106 -1.56 -17.99 -10.14
N GLU A 107 -2.71 -18.63 -10.34
CA GLU A 107 -2.93 -20.04 -9.99
C GLU A 107 -1.95 -20.98 -10.71
N ASN A 108 -1.45 -20.58 -11.89
CA ASN A 108 -0.50 -21.38 -12.68
C ASN A 108 0.97 -20.97 -12.48
N ILE A 109 1.30 -19.68 -12.33
CA ILE A 109 2.70 -19.20 -12.23
C ILE A 109 3.34 -19.48 -10.86
N ALA A 110 2.55 -19.42 -9.78
CA ALA A 110 3.10 -19.52 -8.43
C ALA A 110 2.08 -20.12 -7.44
N TYR A 111 2.08 -21.45 -7.31
CA TYR A 111 1.63 -22.08 -6.08
C TYR A 111 2.73 -21.92 -5.03
N ARG A 112 2.74 -20.80 -4.31
CA ARG A 112 3.24 -20.82 -2.92
C ARG A 112 2.04 -21.20 -2.09
N GLU A 113 2.04 -22.42 -1.58
CA GLU A 113 1.16 -22.79 -0.48
C GLU A 113 1.37 -21.71 0.59
N ARG A 114 0.33 -20.95 0.93
CA ARG A 114 0.43 -20.07 2.10
C ARG A 114 0.53 -21.02 3.27
N GLU A 115 1.71 -21.17 3.83
CA GLU A 115 1.86 -21.84 5.11
C GLU A 115 0.84 -21.22 6.06
N SER A 116 0.01 -22.06 6.66
CA SER A 116 -0.91 -21.60 7.69
C SER A 116 -0.05 -21.02 8.81
N VAL A 117 -0.26 -19.74 9.10
CA VAL A 117 0.43 -19.08 10.21
C VAL A 117 0.06 -19.82 11.50
N VAL A 118 1.05 -20.43 12.13
CA VAL A 118 0.88 -21.11 13.42
C VAL A 118 1.23 -20.12 14.52
N TYR A 119 0.29 -19.87 15.42
CA TYR A 119 0.53 -19.05 16.60
C TYR A 119 0.90 -19.94 17.78
N SER A 120 1.91 -19.53 18.54
CA SER A 120 2.40 -20.18 19.76
C SER A 120 1.43 -20.02 20.92
N LYS A 121 0.72 -18.88 20.96
CA LYS A 121 -0.30 -18.55 21.96
C LYS A 121 -1.71 -18.84 21.45
N GLU A 122 -2.67 -18.86 22.37
CA GLU A 122 -4.09 -18.96 22.02
C GLU A 122 -4.54 -17.78 21.13
N PRO A 123 -5.30 -18.01 20.05
CA PRO A 123 -5.69 -16.97 19.10
C PRO A 123 -6.38 -15.74 19.71
N LYS A 124 -7.18 -15.94 20.78
CA LYS A 124 -7.88 -14.84 21.45
C LYS A 124 -6.90 -13.90 22.15
N LEU A 125 -5.93 -14.45 22.85
CA LEU A 125 -4.92 -13.67 23.56
C LEU A 125 -4.03 -12.89 22.58
N VAL A 126 -3.64 -13.51 21.46
CA VAL A 126 -2.92 -12.80 20.38
C VAL A 126 -3.77 -11.64 19.84
N ALA A 127 -5.07 -11.86 19.61
CA ALA A 127 -5.96 -10.80 19.12
C ALA A 127 -6.08 -9.63 20.11
N GLU A 128 -6.16 -9.91 21.42
CA GLU A 128 -6.21 -8.89 22.48
C GLU A 128 -4.89 -8.09 22.56
N GLU A 129 -3.74 -8.76 22.49
CA GLU A 129 -2.42 -8.10 22.45
C GLU A 129 -2.30 -7.17 21.23
N PHE A 130 -2.71 -7.63 20.05
CA PHE A 130 -2.70 -6.83 18.82
C PHE A 130 -3.66 -5.65 18.91
N ASN A 131 -4.87 -5.87 19.43
CA ASN A 131 -5.87 -4.81 19.58
C ASN A 131 -5.38 -3.73 20.57
N HIS A 132 -4.80 -4.14 21.69
CA HIS A 132 -4.22 -3.20 22.66
C HIS A 132 -3.07 -2.40 22.04
N PHE A 133 -2.16 -3.06 21.32
CA PHE A 133 -1.07 -2.39 20.64
C PHE A 133 -1.60 -1.36 19.63
N PHE A 134 -2.43 -1.77 18.66
CA PHE A 134 -2.89 -0.88 17.59
C PHE A 134 -3.78 0.27 18.08
N SER A 135 -4.62 0.04 19.10
CA SER A 135 -5.46 1.10 19.68
C SER A 135 -4.67 2.15 20.46
N THR A 136 -3.48 1.81 20.97
CA THR A 136 -2.66 2.72 21.78
C THR A 136 -1.57 3.45 21.00
N ILE A 137 -1.25 3.04 19.76
CA ILE A 137 -0.21 3.68 18.93
C ILE A 137 -0.42 5.19 18.81
N GLY A 138 -1.64 5.63 18.48
CA GLY A 138 -1.93 7.06 18.29
C GLY A 138 -1.72 7.88 19.57
N VAL A 139 -2.27 7.40 20.69
CA VAL A 139 -2.13 8.07 22.01
C VAL A 139 -0.67 8.11 22.44
N ASN A 140 0.08 7.03 22.24
CA ASN A 140 1.49 6.96 22.57
C ASN A 140 2.33 7.87 21.66
N ALA A 141 1.95 8.00 20.38
CA ALA A 141 2.60 8.90 19.45
C ALA A 141 2.41 10.36 19.85
N ALA A 142 1.16 10.77 20.14
CA ALA A 142 0.84 12.11 20.59
C ALA A 142 1.58 12.48 21.89
N LYS A 143 1.60 11.58 22.88
CA LYS A 143 2.37 11.79 24.14
C LYS A 143 3.85 12.01 23.88
N LYS A 144 4.47 11.16 23.05
CA LYS A 144 5.88 11.29 22.69
C LYS A 144 6.15 12.58 21.90
N ALA A 145 5.24 12.99 21.02
CA ALA A 145 5.35 14.24 20.28
C ALA A 145 5.32 15.45 21.24
N SER A 146 4.43 15.44 22.24
CA SER A 146 4.42 16.48 23.28
C SER A 146 5.72 16.55 24.08
N THR A 147 6.35 15.40 24.37
CA THR A 147 7.68 15.38 25.01
C THR A 147 8.78 15.89 24.07
N LEU A 148 8.69 15.58 22.77
CA LEU A 148 9.67 16.00 21.77
C LEU A 148 9.70 17.52 21.57
N ILE A 149 8.58 18.22 21.72
CA ILE A 149 8.52 19.69 21.69
C ILE A 149 9.41 20.33 22.78
N GLN A 150 9.65 19.60 23.88
CA GLN A 150 10.49 20.06 24.99
C GLN A 150 11.97 19.69 24.84
N ASP A 151 12.34 18.96 23.77
CA ASP A 151 13.74 18.66 23.49
C ASP A 151 14.52 19.97 23.28
N PRO A 152 15.69 20.17 23.93
CA PRO A 152 16.43 21.43 23.84
C PRO A 152 16.76 21.85 22.41
N SER A 153 17.09 20.89 21.54
CA SER A 153 17.47 21.17 20.15
C SER A 153 16.26 21.58 19.31
N VAL A 154 15.12 20.92 19.53
CA VAL A 154 13.84 21.25 18.88
C VAL A 154 13.34 22.61 19.36
N TYR A 155 13.40 22.87 20.66
CA TYR A 155 13.00 24.14 21.28
C TYR A 155 13.84 25.32 20.77
N LEU A 156 15.16 25.14 20.66
CA LEU A 156 16.05 26.16 20.11
C LEU A 156 15.72 26.47 18.64
N ALA A 157 15.56 25.45 17.80
CA ALA A 157 15.20 25.61 16.40
C ALA A 157 13.86 26.37 16.24
N ARG A 158 12.86 26.04 17.05
CA ARG A 158 11.57 26.73 17.06
C ARG A 158 11.71 28.22 17.37
N ASN A 159 12.41 28.59 18.45
CA ASN A 159 12.53 29.99 18.83
C ASN A 159 13.28 30.83 17.79
N LEU A 160 14.26 30.25 17.09
CA LEU A 160 14.94 30.91 15.97
C LEU A 160 13.99 31.16 14.80
N SER A 161 13.06 30.25 14.53
CA SER A 161 12.06 30.40 13.46
C SER A 161 10.94 31.39 13.79
N ASP A 162 10.50 31.47 15.05
CA ASP A 162 9.40 32.35 15.49
C ASP A 162 9.79 33.84 15.45
N VAL A 163 11.08 34.18 15.60
CA VAL A 163 11.59 35.56 15.44
C VAL A 163 11.42 36.11 14.01
N ASN A 164 11.28 35.22 13.01
CA ASN A 164 11.11 35.59 11.60
C ASN A 164 9.64 35.58 11.13
N ARG A 165 8.66 35.22 11.99
CA ARG A 165 7.22 35.20 11.67
C ARG A 165 6.52 36.46 12.18
N THR A 166 6.62 37.57 11.44
CA THR A 166 5.97 38.85 11.79
C THR A 166 4.55 39.02 11.23
N ASP A 167 3.80 37.95 10.92
CA ASP A 167 2.42 38.13 10.46
C ASP A 167 1.51 36.93 10.81
N ASN A 168 0.96 36.96 12.03
CA ASN A 168 -0.18 36.12 12.41
C ASN A 168 -1.45 36.97 12.37
N SER A 169 -1.85 37.42 11.19
CA SER A 169 -3.26 37.78 10.97
C SER A 169 -4.04 36.49 10.77
N TYR A 170 -4.98 36.22 11.69
CA TYR A 170 -5.96 35.16 11.48
C TYR A 170 -6.66 35.41 10.13
N PRO A 171 -6.81 34.40 9.26
CA PRO A 171 -7.50 34.60 8.00
C PRO A 171 -8.92 35.09 8.30
N GLU A 172 -9.38 36.11 7.55
CA GLU A 172 -10.73 36.67 7.66
C GLU A 172 -11.80 35.57 7.69
N GLU A 173 -12.95 35.81 8.36
CA GLU A 173 -14.04 34.83 8.54
C GLU A 173 -14.49 34.15 7.23
N ASN A 174 -14.31 34.82 6.09
CA ASN A 174 -14.60 34.31 4.74
C ASN A 174 -13.77 33.09 4.32
N TYR A 175 -12.73 32.71 5.07
CA TYR A 175 -11.85 31.57 4.81
C TYR A 175 -12.03 30.42 5.82
N ARG A 176 -13.17 30.34 6.52
CA ARG A 176 -13.45 29.19 7.40
C ARG A 176 -14.21 28.10 6.64
N PHE A 177 -13.70 26.87 6.69
CA PHE A 177 -14.41 25.72 6.15
C PHE A 177 -15.64 25.39 7.02
N SER A 178 -16.77 25.11 6.37
CA SER A 178 -17.97 24.57 6.99
C SER A 178 -18.58 23.49 6.09
N PHE A 179 -19.16 22.46 6.72
CA PHE A 179 -19.88 21.44 5.98
C PHE A 179 -21.23 21.98 5.49
N THR A 180 -21.62 21.54 4.31
CA THR A 180 -22.93 21.83 3.71
C THR A 180 -23.77 20.56 3.64
N PRO A 181 -25.10 20.64 3.75
CA PRO A 181 -25.97 19.49 3.58
C PRO A 181 -25.80 18.86 2.19
N VAL A 182 -25.78 17.53 2.15
CA VAL A 182 -25.70 16.75 0.91
C VAL A 182 -27.06 16.24 0.47
N SER A 183 -27.21 16.10 -0.85
CA SER A 183 -28.43 15.58 -1.49
C SER A 183 -28.41 14.05 -1.58
N CYS A 184 -29.61 13.45 -1.67
CA CYS A 184 -29.76 12.03 -1.98
C CYS A 184 -29.08 11.64 -3.32
N SER A 185 -29.10 12.51 -4.32
CA SER A 185 -28.41 12.28 -5.60
C SER A 185 -26.90 12.16 -5.42
N GLU A 186 -26.30 12.98 -4.57
CA GLU A 186 -24.86 12.95 -4.32
C GLU A 186 -24.44 11.65 -3.63
N ILE A 187 -25.16 11.25 -2.56
CA ILE A 187 -24.90 9.99 -1.85
C ILE A 187 -25.10 8.80 -2.77
N ARG A 188 -26.14 8.81 -3.61
CA ARG A 188 -26.37 7.77 -4.63
C ARG A 188 -25.16 7.64 -5.56
N ASN A 189 -24.62 8.75 -6.06
CA ASN A 189 -23.48 8.73 -6.97
C ASN A 189 -22.22 8.19 -6.28
N ILE A 190 -21.97 8.58 -5.03
CA ILE A 190 -20.86 8.05 -4.22
C ILE A 190 -20.98 6.52 -4.08
N ILE A 191 -22.15 6.02 -3.68
CA ILE A 191 -22.39 4.59 -3.46
C ILE A 191 -22.21 3.80 -4.77
N LEU A 192 -22.78 4.28 -5.87
CA LEU A 192 -22.69 3.60 -7.16
C LEU A 192 -21.24 3.50 -7.67
N ALA A 193 -20.43 4.54 -7.43
CA ALA A 193 -19.01 4.58 -7.79
C ALA A 193 -18.13 3.66 -6.92
N MET A 194 -18.56 3.27 -5.71
CA MET A 194 -17.77 2.41 -4.84
C MET A 194 -17.65 0.97 -5.40
N PRO A 195 -16.46 0.33 -5.32
CA PRO A 195 -16.26 -1.02 -5.83
C PRO A 195 -17.02 -2.07 -5.01
N SER A 196 -17.77 -2.94 -5.70
CA SER A 196 -18.63 -3.94 -5.07
C SER A 196 -17.91 -5.20 -4.56
N ASN A 197 -16.61 -5.34 -4.80
CA ASN A 197 -15.80 -6.53 -4.51
C ASN A 197 -14.88 -6.36 -3.29
N LYS A 198 -15.10 -5.32 -2.47
CA LYS A 198 -14.34 -5.08 -1.24
C LYS A 198 -14.93 -5.85 -0.06
N SER A 199 -14.08 -6.21 0.89
CA SER A 199 -14.50 -6.90 2.11
C SER A 199 -15.37 -5.99 2.98
N PRO A 200 -16.47 -6.51 3.57
CA PRO A 200 -17.30 -5.79 4.52
C PRO A 200 -16.60 -5.63 5.87
N GLY A 201 -17.15 -4.77 6.75
CA GLY A 201 -16.69 -4.61 8.12
C GLY A 201 -17.36 -5.59 9.08
N LYS A 202 -17.43 -5.21 10.36
CA LYS A 202 -18.07 -5.97 11.46
C LYS A 202 -19.51 -6.39 11.15
N ASP A 203 -20.26 -5.55 10.44
CA ASP A 203 -21.66 -5.78 10.05
C ASP A 203 -21.86 -6.90 9.01
N LYS A 204 -20.77 -7.35 8.37
CA LYS A 204 -20.77 -8.32 7.26
C LYS A 204 -21.67 -7.93 6.08
N VAL A 205 -22.06 -6.66 5.97
CA VAL A 205 -22.90 -6.15 4.87
C VAL A 205 -22.01 -5.75 3.68
N SER A 206 -22.17 -6.42 2.54
CA SER A 206 -21.40 -6.08 1.34
C SER A 206 -21.92 -4.82 0.63
N MET A 207 -21.05 -4.12 -0.10
CA MET A 207 -21.44 -3.00 -0.97
C MET A 207 -22.49 -3.39 -2.02
N ARG A 208 -22.56 -4.67 -2.43
CA ARG A 208 -23.64 -5.17 -3.32
C ARG A 208 -25.01 -5.07 -2.66
N VAL A 209 -25.10 -5.49 -1.39
CA VAL A 209 -26.35 -5.42 -0.62
C VAL A 209 -26.78 -3.97 -0.47
N ILE A 210 -25.86 -3.06 -0.11
CA ILE A 210 -26.14 -1.62 0.01
C ILE A 210 -26.68 -1.05 -1.30
N LYS A 211 -26.05 -1.37 -2.44
CA LYS A 211 -26.51 -0.93 -3.76
C LYS A 211 -27.91 -1.46 -4.11
N HIS A 212 -28.23 -2.70 -3.77
CA HIS A 212 -29.55 -3.28 -4.00
C HIS A 212 -30.63 -2.68 -3.08
N SER A 213 -30.27 -2.37 -1.84
CA SER A 213 -31.18 -1.74 -0.86
C SER A 213 -31.33 -0.24 -1.06
N LEU A 214 -30.52 0.38 -1.93
CA LEU A 214 -30.43 1.82 -2.14
C LEU A 214 -31.78 2.53 -2.34
N PRO A 215 -32.75 2.01 -3.10
CA PRO A 215 -34.05 2.69 -3.28
C PRO A 215 -34.78 2.99 -1.97
N VAL A 216 -34.56 2.18 -0.92
CA VAL A 216 -35.24 2.31 0.37
C VAL A 216 -34.37 3.01 1.41
N ILE A 217 -33.07 2.72 1.44
CA ILE A 217 -32.17 3.24 2.49
C ILE A 217 -31.64 4.65 2.20
N LEU A 218 -31.78 5.16 0.96
CA LEU A 218 -31.13 6.41 0.54
C LEU A 218 -31.56 7.63 1.35
N GLY A 219 -32.86 7.79 1.62
CA GLY A 219 -33.37 8.90 2.43
C GLY A 219 -32.82 8.87 3.86
N PRO A 220 -33.09 7.80 4.64
CA PRO A 220 -32.59 7.67 6.00
C PRO A 220 -31.07 7.81 6.12
N LEU A 221 -30.32 7.24 5.17
CA LEU A 221 -28.86 7.36 5.14
C LEU A 221 -28.40 8.82 4.90
N THR A 222 -29.11 9.54 4.02
CA THR A 222 -28.85 10.97 3.77
C THR A 222 -29.08 11.79 5.02
N ASP A 223 -30.16 11.52 5.74
CA ASP A 223 -30.48 12.23 6.98
C ASP A 223 -29.46 11.96 8.09
N ILE A 224 -28.98 10.73 8.22
CA ILE A 224 -27.91 10.38 9.17
C ILE A 224 -26.62 11.13 8.83
N ILE A 225 -26.22 11.13 7.56
CA ILE A 225 -24.99 11.82 7.12
C ILE A 225 -25.12 13.33 7.33
N ASN A 226 -26.25 13.94 6.95
CA ASN A 226 -26.47 15.37 7.17
C ASN A 226 -26.50 15.73 8.65
N CYS A 227 -27.08 14.89 9.50
CA CYS A 227 -27.05 15.06 10.95
C CYS A 227 -25.62 14.97 11.51
N SER A 228 -24.81 14.03 11.02
CA SER A 228 -23.37 13.92 11.35
C SER A 228 -22.61 15.20 10.99
N LEU A 229 -22.81 15.71 9.77
CA LEU A 229 -22.15 16.93 9.29
C LEU A 229 -22.59 18.18 10.06
N SER A 230 -23.91 18.36 10.29
CA SER A 230 -24.44 19.55 10.95
C SER A 230 -24.09 19.61 12.44
N SER A 231 -24.05 18.44 13.10
CA SER A 231 -23.67 18.33 14.52
C SER A 231 -22.15 18.28 14.73
N SER A 232 -21.36 18.19 13.67
CA SER A 232 -19.91 17.90 13.74
C SER A 232 -19.59 16.65 14.57
N SER A 233 -20.52 15.69 14.63
CA SER A 233 -20.39 14.48 15.42
C SER A 233 -20.39 13.26 14.51
N PHE A 234 -19.29 12.49 14.54
CA PHE A 234 -19.21 11.24 13.81
C PHE A 234 -19.75 10.08 14.67
N PRO A 235 -20.67 9.25 14.13
CA PRO A 235 -21.29 8.17 14.90
C PRO A 235 -20.27 7.20 15.53
N ILE A 236 -20.49 6.84 16.79
CA ILE A 236 -19.61 5.97 17.56
C ILE A 236 -19.53 4.59 16.91
N ALA A 237 -20.67 4.03 16.50
CA ALA A 237 -20.72 2.72 15.85
C ALA A 237 -19.95 2.69 14.50
N TRP A 238 -19.76 3.84 13.85
CA TRP A 238 -18.93 3.95 12.65
C TRP A 238 -17.43 4.07 12.95
N LYS A 239 -17.02 4.36 14.19
CA LYS A 239 -15.60 4.38 14.60
C LYS A 239 -15.03 2.97 14.81
N GLU A 240 -15.90 1.96 14.95
CA GLU A 240 -15.49 0.57 15.18
C GLU A 240 -15.02 -0.11 13.88
N ALA A 241 -13.87 -0.77 13.93
CA ALA A 241 -13.31 -1.52 12.81
C ALA A 241 -12.92 -2.95 13.20
N GLU A 242 -13.09 -3.89 12.28
CA GLU A 242 -12.49 -5.22 12.38
C GLU A 242 -11.06 -5.15 11.82
N VAL A 243 -10.06 -5.38 12.68
CA VAL A 243 -8.64 -5.24 12.30
C VAL A 243 -8.07 -6.56 11.81
N ILE A 244 -7.51 -6.55 10.60
CA ILE A 244 -6.76 -7.67 10.04
C ILE A 244 -5.26 -7.34 10.07
N PRO A 245 -4.44 -8.02 10.88
CA PRO A 245 -3.00 -7.83 10.87
C PRO A 245 -2.38 -8.37 9.57
N LEU A 246 -1.57 -7.55 8.92
CA LEU A 246 -0.79 -7.91 7.74
C LEU A 246 0.70 -7.82 8.06
N LEU A 247 1.40 -8.96 8.03
CA LEU A 247 2.83 -9.01 8.30
C LEU A 247 3.60 -8.11 7.33
N LYS A 248 4.40 -7.21 7.89
CA LYS A 248 5.34 -6.36 7.15
C LYS A 248 6.68 -7.09 6.97
N ASP A 249 7.28 -7.51 8.07
CA ASP A 249 8.59 -8.16 8.19
C ASP A 249 8.75 -8.80 9.57
N GLY A 250 9.74 -9.66 9.78
CA GLY A 250 10.03 -10.22 11.11
C GLY A 250 9.03 -11.28 11.59
N ASN A 251 8.82 -11.33 12.90
CA ASN A 251 7.98 -12.33 13.57
C ASN A 251 6.48 -11.94 13.45
N HIS A 252 5.65 -12.87 12.99
CA HIS A 252 4.21 -12.66 12.81
C HIS A 252 3.42 -12.50 14.10
N GLU A 253 3.97 -12.90 15.25
CA GLU A 253 3.34 -12.75 16.57
C GLU A 253 3.61 -11.41 17.23
N GLU A 254 4.52 -10.60 16.68
CA GLU A 254 4.81 -9.28 17.22
C GLU A 254 3.92 -8.24 16.52
N ALA A 255 3.13 -7.50 17.29
CA ALA A 255 2.18 -6.54 16.71
C ALA A 255 2.88 -5.39 15.96
N SER A 256 4.08 -4.98 16.38
CA SER A 256 4.93 -3.96 15.73
C SER A 256 5.35 -4.34 14.30
N ASN A 257 5.47 -5.64 14.05
CA ASN A 257 5.84 -6.23 12.76
C ASN A 257 4.64 -6.35 11.80
N ASN A 258 3.44 -5.99 12.26
CA ASN A 258 2.20 -6.12 11.50
C ASN A 258 1.55 -4.76 11.24
N ARG A 259 0.92 -4.62 10.07
CA ARG A 259 0.11 -3.45 9.72
C ARG A 259 -1.35 -3.73 10.03
N PRO A 260 -2.06 -2.83 10.75
CA PRO A 260 -3.49 -2.99 10.99
C PRO A 260 -4.28 -2.60 9.74
N LEU A 261 -4.91 -3.57 9.07
CA LEU A 261 -5.91 -3.28 8.04
C LEU A 261 -7.30 -3.18 8.70
N SER A 262 -7.78 -1.95 8.89
CA SER A 262 -9.08 -1.68 9.52
C SER A 262 -10.23 -1.83 8.53
N LEU A 263 -11.09 -2.83 8.75
CA LEU A 263 -12.33 -3.03 8.00
C LEU A 263 -13.50 -2.32 8.70
N LEU A 264 -13.70 -1.05 8.31
CA LEU A 264 -14.88 -0.27 8.67
C LEU A 264 -16.10 -0.68 7.84
N THR A 265 -17.30 -0.45 8.40
CA THR A 265 -18.57 -0.57 7.68
C THR A 265 -18.56 0.32 6.43
N PHE A 266 -19.29 -0.07 5.40
CA PHE A 266 -19.34 0.77 4.19
C PHE A 266 -20.07 2.09 4.41
N LEU A 267 -21.04 2.14 5.34
CA LEU A 267 -21.76 3.36 5.68
C LEU A 267 -20.83 4.41 6.30
N SER A 268 -19.91 4.01 7.18
CA SER A 268 -18.82 4.87 7.68
C SER A 268 -18.03 5.51 6.53
N LYS A 269 -17.58 4.68 5.59
CA LYS A 269 -16.77 5.11 4.44
C LYS A 269 -17.51 6.06 3.51
N ILE A 270 -18.84 5.92 3.39
CA ILE A 270 -19.67 6.83 2.60
C ILE A 270 -19.69 8.21 3.26
N CYS A 271 -19.90 8.28 4.58
CA CYS A 271 -19.85 9.54 5.33
C CYS A 271 -18.47 10.21 5.26
N GLU A 272 -17.39 9.44 5.46
CA GLU A 272 -16.02 9.93 5.30
C GLU A 272 -15.76 10.46 3.89
N LYS A 273 -16.28 9.77 2.85
CA LYS A 273 -16.11 10.19 1.46
C LYS A 273 -16.85 11.50 1.17
N VAL A 274 -18.04 11.70 1.75
CA VAL A 274 -18.77 12.97 1.67
C VAL A 274 -17.94 14.09 2.30
N ALA A 275 -17.49 13.92 3.54
CA ALA A 275 -16.66 14.91 4.23
C ALA A 275 -15.39 15.24 3.46
N LEU A 276 -14.71 14.19 2.96
CA LEU A 276 -13.49 14.32 2.15
C LEU A 276 -13.73 15.09 0.85
N ASN A 277 -14.85 14.87 0.17
CA ASN A 277 -15.17 15.57 -1.07
C ASN A 277 -15.37 17.08 -0.81
N GLN A 278 -16.12 17.44 0.24
CA GLN A 278 -16.34 18.84 0.59
C GLN A 278 -15.04 19.52 1.03
N PHE A 279 -14.29 18.89 1.93
CA PHE A 279 -13.04 19.45 2.44
C PHE A 279 -11.96 19.55 1.36
N GLY A 280 -11.83 18.52 0.51
CA GLY A 280 -10.92 18.55 -0.63
C GLY A 280 -11.26 19.65 -1.63
N SER A 281 -12.54 19.86 -1.91
CA SER A 281 -12.99 20.94 -2.80
C SER A 281 -12.68 22.32 -2.22
N TYR A 282 -12.82 22.50 -0.91
CA TYR A 282 -12.45 23.71 -0.20
C TYR A 282 -10.94 24.00 -0.27
N LEU A 283 -10.07 23.02 0.06
CA LEU A 283 -8.62 23.24 0.01
C LEU A 283 -8.14 23.58 -1.40
N MET A 284 -8.72 22.93 -2.41
CA MET A 284 -8.42 23.17 -3.82
C MET A 284 -8.82 24.57 -4.26
N LYS A 285 -10.05 24.98 -3.98
CA LYS A 285 -10.57 26.31 -4.34
C LYS A 285 -9.72 27.42 -3.74
N ASN A 286 -9.20 27.20 -2.54
CA ASN A 286 -8.41 28.19 -1.80
C ASN A 286 -6.89 28.02 -1.96
N LYS A 287 -6.42 27.12 -2.85
CA LYS A 287 -4.99 26.85 -3.09
C LYS A 287 -4.18 26.58 -1.81
N LYS A 288 -4.78 25.84 -0.86
CA LYS A 288 -4.19 25.55 0.46
C LYS A 288 -3.33 24.27 0.48
N LEU A 289 -3.15 23.60 -0.67
CA LEU A 289 -2.33 22.40 -0.78
C LEU A 289 -0.93 22.76 -1.29
N SER A 290 0.11 22.30 -0.59
CA SER A 290 1.50 22.50 -0.99
C SER A 290 1.80 21.82 -2.33
N THR A 291 2.58 22.49 -3.19
CA THR A 291 3.06 21.95 -4.48
C THR A 291 4.14 20.86 -4.30
N HIS A 292 4.83 20.84 -3.15
CA HIS A 292 5.95 19.94 -2.83
C HIS A 292 5.53 18.62 -2.16
N GLN A 293 4.23 18.34 -2.12
CA GLN A 293 3.69 17.06 -1.68
C GLN A 293 3.11 16.33 -2.90
N SER A 294 3.78 15.32 -3.44
CA SER A 294 3.28 14.57 -4.61
C SER A 294 2.53 13.29 -4.22
N GLY A 295 2.68 12.88 -2.97
CA GLY A 295 1.89 11.82 -2.39
C GLY A 295 0.42 12.13 -2.56
N ASN A 296 -0.27 11.17 -3.11
CA ASN A 296 -1.70 11.12 -3.02
C ASN A 296 -2.49 12.15 -3.85
N LYS A 297 -1.90 12.56 -4.97
CA LYS A 297 -2.52 13.48 -5.92
C LYS A 297 -2.78 12.76 -7.23
N LYS A 298 -3.98 12.94 -7.79
CA LYS A 298 -4.26 12.42 -9.13
C LYS A 298 -3.38 13.16 -10.15
N HIS A 299 -2.83 12.43 -11.12
CA HIS A 299 -1.77 12.87 -12.04
C HIS A 299 -0.37 13.08 -11.43
N HIS A 300 -0.17 12.79 -10.15
CA HIS A 300 1.17 12.63 -9.57
C HIS A 300 1.47 11.14 -9.34
N SER A 301 2.72 10.76 -9.54
CA SER A 301 3.27 9.42 -9.29
C SER A 301 4.63 9.54 -8.60
N CYS A 302 5.22 8.40 -8.21
CA CYS A 302 6.62 8.36 -7.78
C CYS A 302 7.56 8.95 -8.85
N GLU A 303 7.20 8.78 -10.13
CA GLU A 303 7.97 9.24 -11.28
C GLU A 303 7.91 10.76 -11.41
N THR A 304 6.73 11.37 -11.25
CA THR A 304 6.58 12.84 -11.32
C THR A 304 7.31 13.55 -10.18
N LEU A 305 7.33 12.95 -8.98
CA LEU A 305 8.13 13.48 -7.87
C LEU A 305 9.63 13.39 -8.17
N ASN A 306 10.10 12.25 -8.68
CA ASN A 306 11.49 12.08 -9.07
C ASN A 306 11.90 12.97 -10.25
N LEU A 307 10.94 13.41 -11.08
CA LEU A 307 11.14 14.33 -12.20
C LEU A 307 10.81 15.80 -11.88
N LEU A 308 10.42 16.13 -10.64
CA LEU A 308 10.09 17.48 -10.17
C LEU A 308 9.10 18.27 -11.06
N THR A 309 8.15 17.61 -11.71
CA THR A 309 7.15 18.26 -12.57
C THR A 309 5.72 17.95 -12.12
N GLY A 310 4.88 18.98 -11.92
CA GLY A 310 3.44 18.76 -11.76
C GLY A 310 2.63 19.94 -11.21
N ASP A 311 2.12 20.78 -12.13
CA ASP A 311 0.96 21.64 -11.93
C ASP A 311 -0.31 20.85 -12.30
N THR A 312 -1.06 20.31 -11.33
CA THR A 312 -2.53 20.09 -11.31
C THR A 312 -2.94 19.01 -10.29
N ILE A 313 -3.92 19.33 -9.44
CA ILE A 313 -4.23 18.57 -8.20
C ILE A 313 -5.69 18.06 -8.18
N PRO A 314 -5.90 16.76 -7.98
CA PRO A 314 -7.13 16.25 -7.34
C PRO A 314 -6.85 15.33 -6.12
N PRO A 315 -7.76 15.26 -5.12
CA PRO A 315 -7.43 14.76 -3.78
C PRO A 315 -7.58 13.24 -3.56
N TRP A 316 -6.60 12.66 -2.86
CA TRP A 316 -6.84 11.72 -1.76
C TRP A 316 -5.97 12.15 -0.56
N MET A 317 -6.59 12.48 0.56
CA MET A 317 -6.08 13.62 1.36
C MET A 317 -5.80 13.35 2.83
N GLY A 318 -6.02 12.13 3.34
CA GLY A 318 -5.94 11.86 4.79
C GLY A 318 -4.59 12.20 5.42
N ASN A 319 -3.49 11.69 4.87
CA ASN A 319 -2.15 11.88 5.44
C ASN A 319 -1.47 13.19 5.00
N CYS A 320 -1.88 13.77 3.87
CA CYS A 320 -1.21 14.95 3.32
C CYS A 320 -1.58 16.23 4.05
N ILE A 321 -2.68 16.28 4.82
CA ILE A 321 -3.09 17.48 5.55
C ILE A 321 -2.11 17.79 6.68
N TYR A 322 -1.79 16.80 7.53
CA TYR A 322 -0.88 16.97 8.66
C TYR A 322 0.56 17.27 8.24
N THR A 323 0.96 16.88 7.03
CA THR A 323 2.29 17.14 6.49
C THR A 323 2.30 18.22 5.39
N ASN A 324 1.17 18.91 5.18
CA ASN A 324 1.02 19.86 4.07
C ASN A 324 2.00 21.03 4.20
N ASP A 325 2.19 21.50 5.42
CA ASP A 325 2.98 22.69 5.73
C ASP A 325 4.46 22.36 6.00
N LEU A 326 4.80 21.06 6.06
CA LEU A 326 6.15 20.58 6.32
C LEU A 326 7.17 21.08 5.29
N PRO A 327 6.88 21.14 3.97
CA PRO A 327 7.82 21.70 3.00
C PRO A 327 8.15 23.18 3.21
N SER A 328 7.28 23.91 3.91
CA SER A 328 7.47 25.32 4.23
C SER A 328 8.16 25.55 5.58
N SER A 329 8.48 24.48 6.33
CA SER A 329 9.09 24.60 7.66
C SER A 329 10.62 24.70 7.64
N VAL A 330 11.26 24.47 6.49
CA VAL A 330 12.73 24.45 6.35
C VAL A 330 13.26 25.78 5.83
N HIS A 331 14.53 26.09 6.11
CA HIS A 331 15.16 27.37 5.75
C HIS A 331 16.24 27.23 4.68
N HIS A 332 17.10 26.21 4.78
CA HIS A 332 18.28 26.10 3.91
C HIS A 332 18.07 25.14 2.75
N SER A 333 17.30 24.08 3.00
CA SER A 333 17.11 22.96 2.09
C SER A 333 15.76 23.01 1.39
N LYS A 334 15.66 22.28 0.28
CA LYS A 334 14.39 22.00 -0.38
C LYS A 334 13.80 20.69 0.17
N LEU A 335 12.60 20.73 0.73
CA LEU A 335 11.90 19.53 1.19
C LEU A 335 10.86 19.08 0.17
N GLU A 336 10.92 17.81 -0.23
CA GLU A 336 9.97 17.18 -1.14
C GLU A 336 9.37 15.93 -0.47
N SER A 337 8.04 15.81 -0.47
CA SER A 337 7.34 14.75 0.26
C SER A 337 6.47 13.88 -0.66
N TYR A 338 6.38 12.61 -0.29
CA TYR A 338 5.44 11.63 -0.81
C TYR A 338 4.73 10.96 0.36
N VAL A 339 3.59 11.53 0.76
CA VAL A 339 2.84 11.10 1.95
C VAL A 339 3.68 11.34 3.20
N ASP A 340 4.10 10.25 3.86
CA ASP A 340 4.96 10.22 5.04
C ASP A 340 6.45 10.20 4.69
N ASP A 341 6.83 9.69 3.50
CA ASP A 341 8.22 9.68 3.05
C ASP A 341 8.63 11.08 2.59
N SER A 342 9.60 11.71 3.26
CA SER A 342 10.07 13.07 2.94
C SER A 342 11.58 13.10 2.65
N LYS A 343 11.99 13.98 1.74
CA LYS A 343 13.37 14.12 1.24
C LYS A 343 13.83 15.54 1.43
N LEU A 344 14.89 15.72 2.21
CA LEU A 344 15.55 17.01 2.42
C LEU A 344 16.75 17.10 1.46
N LEU A 345 16.72 18.10 0.57
CA LEU A 345 17.71 18.29 -0.49
C LEU A 345 18.47 19.60 -0.26
N LEU A 346 19.77 19.50 0.03
CA LEU A 346 20.65 20.66 0.17
C LEU A 346 21.79 20.59 -0.84
N SER A 347 21.92 21.63 -1.66
CA SER A 347 23.03 21.76 -2.61
C SER A 347 24.14 22.60 -2.00
N PHE A 348 25.39 22.16 -2.12
CA PHE A 348 26.55 22.84 -1.54
C PHE A 348 27.79 22.65 -2.42
N THR A 349 28.84 23.43 -2.13
CA THR A 349 30.17 23.30 -2.75
C THR A 349 31.18 22.77 -1.72
N VAL A 350 32.26 22.15 -2.18
CA VAL A 350 33.31 21.60 -1.28
C VAL A 350 33.90 22.65 -0.34
N ALA A 351 33.90 23.93 -0.73
CA ALA A 351 34.37 25.04 0.10
C ALA A 351 33.44 25.37 1.28
N ASN A 352 32.15 25.03 1.22
CA ASN A 352 31.14 25.39 2.22
C ASN A 352 30.72 24.20 3.09
N VAL A 353 31.53 23.14 3.14
CA VAL A 353 31.23 21.90 3.86
C VAL A 353 31.06 22.13 5.35
N ASP A 354 31.80 23.08 5.93
CA ASP A 354 31.78 23.34 7.37
C ASP A 354 30.41 23.83 7.86
N CYS A 355 29.66 24.55 7.01
CA CYS A 355 28.31 25.04 7.32
C CYS A 355 27.22 24.00 7.03
N LEU A 356 27.51 22.99 6.18
CA LEU A 356 26.53 22.01 5.72
C LEU A 356 25.86 21.25 6.87
N LYS A 357 26.68 20.78 7.82
CA LYS A 357 26.20 20.01 8.96
C LYS A 357 25.22 20.82 9.80
N GLN A 358 25.58 22.07 10.11
CA GLN A 358 24.74 22.96 10.90
C GLN A 358 23.41 23.24 10.21
N GLN A 359 23.43 23.54 8.90
CA GLN A 359 22.22 23.82 8.13
C GLN A 359 21.27 22.62 8.04
N LEU A 360 21.81 21.41 7.84
CA LEU A 360 21.01 20.19 7.81
C LEU A 360 20.40 19.86 9.17
N GLU A 361 21.19 19.98 10.24
CA GLU A 361 20.71 19.75 11.61
C GLU A 361 19.60 20.75 11.96
N GLU A 362 19.77 22.03 11.66
CA GLU A 362 18.75 23.06 11.85
C GLU A 362 17.44 22.73 11.14
N ASP A 363 17.49 22.43 9.83
CA ASP A 363 16.31 22.06 9.05
C ASP A 363 15.64 20.77 9.60
N LEU A 364 16.43 19.79 10.04
CA LEU A 364 15.90 18.55 10.64
C LEU A 364 15.17 18.82 11.97
N TYR A 365 15.68 19.72 12.81
CA TYR A 365 15.01 20.10 14.05
C TYR A 365 13.75 20.93 13.80
N LEU A 366 13.71 21.76 12.76
CA LEU A 366 12.50 22.46 12.34
C LEU A 366 11.42 21.50 11.85
N ILE A 367 11.81 20.48 11.06
CA ILE A 367 10.93 19.39 10.65
C ILE A 367 10.41 18.62 11.87
N ALA A 368 11.27 18.31 12.85
CA ALA A 368 10.87 17.64 14.08
C ALA A 368 9.87 18.48 14.89
N ASN A 369 10.07 19.80 14.99
CA ASN A 369 9.12 20.71 15.64
C ASN A 369 7.75 20.68 14.93
N SER A 370 7.74 20.88 13.61
CA SER A 370 6.50 20.90 12.82
C SER A 370 5.76 19.56 12.85
N CYS A 371 6.48 18.43 12.83
CA CYS A 371 5.88 17.12 13.05
C CYS A 371 5.23 17.03 14.43
N SER A 372 5.93 17.48 15.47
CA SER A 372 5.46 17.36 16.86
C SER A 372 4.24 18.24 17.15
N GLU A 373 4.19 19.45 16.58
CA GLU A 373 3.01 20.34 16.63
C GLU A 373 1.76 19.68 16.01
N ASN A 374 1.96 18.82 15.01
CA ASN A 374 0.93 18.04 14.35
C ASN A 374 0.72 16.64 14.96
N GLU A 375 1.25 16.38 16.16
CA GLU A 375 1.20 15.08 16.87
C GLU A 375 1.83 13.90 16.08
N LEU A 376 2.75 14.21 15.16
CA LEU A 376 3.51 13.24 14.39
C LEU A 376 4.89 12.99 15.01
N LEU A 377 5.36 11.75 14.87
CA LEU A 377 6.71 11.35 15.28
C LEU A 377 7.58 11.10 14.06
N ILE A 378 8.71 11.82 13.99
CA ILE A 378 9.79 11.50 13.08
C ILE A 378 10.62 10.33 13.64
N ASN A 379 11.16 9.48 12.76
CA ASN A 379 11.89 8.28 13.13
C ASN A 379 13.37 8.39 12.71
N PRO A 380 14.28 8.79 13.62
CA PRO A 380 15.70 8.94 13.33
C PRO A 380 16.34 7.66 12.78
N GLY A 381 16.05 6.50 13.39
CA GLY A 381 16.60 5.21 12.95
C GLY A 381 16.16 4.74 11.55
N LYS A 382 15.12 5.35 10.97
CA LYS A 382 14.74 5.13 9.57
C LYS A 382 15.23 6.24 8.64
N THR A 383 15.68 7.38 9.17
CA THR A 383 16.23 8.49 8.39
C THR A 383 17.58 8.07 7.83
N LYS A 384 17.77 8.31 6.53
CA LYS A 384 19.03 8.02 5.85
C LYS A 384 19.63 9.31 5.32
N TYR A 385 20.92 9.47 5.55
CA TYR A 385 21.73 10.55 5.01
C TYR A 385 22.60 10.02 3.87
N MET A 386 22.60 10.70 2.72
CA MET A 386 23.39 10.30 1.56
C MET A 386 23.98 11.53 0.88
N LEU A 387 25.28 11.45 0.61
CA LEU A 387 25.99 12.44 -0.20
C LEU A 387 25.96 12.01 -1.66
N ILE A 388 25.57 12.93 -2.54
CA ILE A 388 25.48 12.70 -3.99
C ILE A 388 26.44 13.66 -4.70
N GLY A 389 27.28 13.14 -5.59
CA GLY A 389 28.23 13.96 -6.34
C GLY A 389 29.17 13.16 -7.22
N THR A 390 30.08 13.87 -7.90
CA THR A 390 31.14 13.22 -8.68
C THR A 390 32.17 12.57 -7.74
N ARG A 391 32.86 11.53 -8.22
CA ARG A 391 33.96 10.89 -7.45
C ARG A 391 35.02 11.89 -6.99
N GLN A 392 35.36 12.85 -7.84
CA GLN A 392 36.34 13.88 -7.54
C GLN A 392 35.90 14.80 -6.39
N ASN A 393 34.62 15.20 -6.37
CA ASN A 393 34.11 16.08 -5.32
C ASN A 393 33.94 15.32 -4.01
N LEU A 394 33.40 14.09 -4.05
CA LEU A 394 33.17 13.30 -2.84
C LEU A 394 34.47 12.86 -2.16
N GLN A 395 35.56 12.65 -2.92
CA GLN A 395 36.89 12.36 -2.37
C GLN A 395 37.52 13.54 -1.61
N GLN A 396 37.08 14.77 -1.88
CA GLN A 396 37.55 15.97 -1.17
C GLN A 396 36.80 16.21 0.14
N LEU A 397 35.71 15.47 0.39
CA LEU A 397 34.91 15.62 1.60
C LEU A 397 35.54 14.87 2.78
N PRO A 398 35.36 15.35 4.02
CA PRO A 398 35.73 14.61 5.21
C PRO A 398 35.07 13.22 5.27
N VAL A 399 35.85 12.21 5.64
CA VAL A 399 35.39 10.80 5.70
C VAL A 399 34.33 10.58 6.79
N ASP A 400 34.39 11.35 7.89
CA ASP A 400 33.54 11.19 9.08
C ASP A 400 32.39 12.20 9.15
N MET A 401 31.85 12.63 8.01
CA MET A 401 30.75 13.57 7.98
C MET A 401 29.46 12.92 8.50
N THR A 402 29.07 13.26 9.72
CA THR A 402 27.88 12.72 10.40
C THR A 402 26.92 13.82 10.81
N ILE A 403 25.64 13.48 10.92
CA ILE A 403 24.56 14.36 11.34
C ILE A 403 23.98 13.86 12.66
N ASN A 404 23.84 14.74 13.64
CA ASN A 404 23.19 14.42 14.91
C ASN A 404 21.71 14.79 14.84
N PHE A 405 20.84 13.82 15.13
CA PHE A 405 19.41 14.00 15.08
C PHE A 405 18.70 13.17 16.15
N LEU A 406 18.04 13.85 17.10
CA LEU A 406 17.22 13.23 18.17
C LEU A 406 17.90 12.05 18.89
N ASN A 407 19.12 12.29 19.38
CA ASN A 407 19.99 11.31 20.07
C ASN A 407 20.54 10.18 19.20
N GLU A 408 20.35 10.22 17.88
CA GLU A 408 21.02 9.33 16.93
C GLU A 408 22.06 10.09 16.11
N THR A 409 23.18 9.42 15.82
CA THR A 409 24.19 9.91 14.87
C THR A 409 24.01 9.18 13.56
N ILE A 410 23.55 9.91 12.54
CA ILE A 410 23.27 9.38 11.21
C ILE A 410 24.55 9.46 10.39
N THR A 411 25.01 8.31 9.90
CA THR A 411 26.18 8.17 9.03
C THR A 411 25.77 8.15 7.56
N PRO A 412 26.65 8.61 6.65
CA PRO A 412 26.35 8.66 5.23
C PRO A 412 26.28 7.25 4.64
N VAL A 413 25.21 6.95 3.91
CA VAL A 413 25.06 5.70 3.17
C VAL A 413 25.48 5.87 1.72
N SER A 414 26.04 4.80 1.13
CA SER A 414 26.41 4.76 -0.29
C SER A 414 25.25 4.42 -1.22
N PHE A 415 24.17 3.84 -0.67
CA PHE A 415 22.94 3.54 -1.40
C PHE A 415 21.71 3.70 -0.49
N ALA A 416 20.63 4.20 -1.07
CA ALA A 416 19.33 4.31 -0.41
C ALA A 416 18.21 3.85 -1.34
N LYS A 417 17.15 3.29 -0.77
CA LYS A 417 15.93 2.98 -1.51
C LYS A 417 14.97 4.15 -1.36
N ASP A 418 14.50 4.65 -2.49
CA ASP A 418 13.61 5.81 -2.58
C ASP A 418 12.47 5.49 -3.55
N LEU A 419 11.24 5.46 -3.02
CA LEU A 419 10.00 5.16 -3.77
C LEU A 419 10.10 3.98 -4.74
N GLY A 420 10.84 2.92 -4.36
CA GLY A 420 11.00 1.70 -5.15
C GLY A 420 12.24 1.66 -6.06
N MET A 421 12.96 2.76 -6.21
CA MET A 421 14.25 2.84 -6.90
C MET A 421 15.39 2.77 -5.88
N THR A 422 16.55 2.22 -6.27
CA THR A 422 17.77 2.30 -5.45
C THR A 422 18.69 3.34 -6.05
N ILE A 423 19.07 4.34 -5.27
CA ILE A 423 19.96 5.42 -5.70
C ILE A 423 21.30 5.23 -5.01
N ASP A 424 22.40 5.40 -5.73
CA ASP A 424 23.75 5.44 -5.19
C ASP A 424 24.34 6.85 -5.24
N SER A 425 25.38 7.10 -4.45
CA SER A 425 26.06 8.41 -4.34
C SER A 425 26.55 9.01 -5.67
N TYR A 426 26.73 8.20 -6.70
CA TYR A 426 27.23 8.64 -8.01
C TYR A 426 26.15 8.63 -9.09
N LEU A 427 24.92 8.26 -8.74
CA LEU A 427 23.80 8.10 -9.67
C LEU A 427 24.12 7.14 -10.83
N THR A 428 24.91 6.08 -10.60
CA THR A 428 25.17 5.07 -11.65
C THR A 428 24.01 4.11 -11.85
N TYR A 429 23.20 3.90 -10.81
CA TYR A 429 22.10 2.96 -10.72
C TYR A 429 22.52 1.48 -10.83
N ASP A 430 23.80 1.15 -10.66
CA ASP A 430 24.33 -0.22 -10.82
C ASP A 430 23.58 -1.25 -9.94
N GLN A 431 23.37 -0.89 -8.68
CA GLN A 431 22.67 -1.74 -7.71
C GLN A 431 21.19 -1.88 -8.06
N HIS A 432 20.54 -0.79 -8.52
CA HIS A 432 19.15 -0.81 -8.94
C HIS A 432 18.95 -1.75 -10.13
N ILE A 433 19.77 -1.61 -11.17
CA ILE A 433 19.71 -2.45 -12.37
C ILE A 433 19.95 -3.91 -12.02
N THR A 434 20.91 -4.20 -11.13
CA THR A 434 21.19 -5.58 -10.70
C THR A 434 19.99 -6.22 -10.00
N ILE A 435 19.34 -5.49 -9.09
CA ILE A 435 18.12 -5.94 -8.39
C ILE A 435 16.96 -6.10 -9.37
N LEU A 436 16.79 -5.14 -10.29
CA LEU A 436 15.73 -5.14 -11.30
C LEU A 436 15.85 -6.33 -12.26
N VAL A 437 17.04 -6.56 -12.83
CA VAL A 437 17.35 -7.68 -13.70
C VAL A 437 17.11 -9.01 -12.99
N SER A 438 17.58 -9.15 -11.75
CA SER A 438 17.35 -10.36 -10.94
C SER A 438 15.85 -10.62 -10.72
N SER A 439 15.08 -9.57 -10.40
CA SER A 439 13.63 -9.66 -10.20
C SER A 439 12.89 -10.02 -11.50
N CYS A 440 13.31 -9.46 -12.63
CA CYS A 440 12.74 -9.75 -13.95
C CYS A 440 13.07 -11.18 -14.40
N MET A 441 14.32 -11.60 -14.24
CA MET A 441 14.77 -12.95 -14.60
C MET A 441 14.08 -14.02 -13.76
N ASN A 442 13.86 -13.76 -12.47
CA ASN A 442 13.05 -14.64 -11.62
C ASN A 442 11.61 -14.79 -12.15
N SER A 443 10.97 -13.69 -12.57
CA SER A 443 9.65 -13.74 -13.19
C SER A 443 9.67 -14.48 -14.53
N LEU A 444 10.65 -14.25 -15.40
CA LEU A 444 10.82 -14.97 -16.67
C LEU A 444 11.04 -16.46 -16.45
N CYS A 445 11.84 -16.85 -15.44
CA CYS A 445 12.04 -18.25 -15.07
C CYS A 445 10.75 -18.92 -14.58
N GLN A 446 9.88 -18.20 -13.86
CA GLN A 446 8.58 -18.74 -13.47
C GLN A 446 7.65 -18.89 -14.67
N ILE A 447 7.60 -17.87 -15.54
CA ILE A 447 6.80 -17.91 -16.78
C ILE A 447 7.27 -19.06 -17.67
N SER A 448 8.59 -19.27 -17.82
CA SER A 448 9.14 -20.30 -18.70
C SER A 448 8.76 -21.73 -18.28
N ARG A 449 8.53 -21.97 -16.97
CA ARG A 449 8.05 -23.27 -16.45
C ARG A 449 6.62 -23.57 -16.89
N VAL A 450 5.78 -22.54 -17.00
CA VAL A 450 4.36 -22.70 -17.32
C VAL A 450 3.99 -22.23 -18.71
N LYS A 451 4.94 -21.74 -19.51
CA LYS A 451 4.68 -21.13 -20.83
C LYS A 451 3.90 -22.03 -21.78
N LYS A 452 4.05 -23.35 -21.64
CA LYS A 452 3.35 -24.35 -22.47
C LYS A 452 1.83 -24.36 -22.24
N CYS A 453 1.37 -23.82 -21.11
CA CYS A 453 -0.06 -23.75 -20.75
C CYS A 453 -0.77 -22.54 -21.37
N PHE A 454 -0.03 -21.59 -21.94
CA PHE A 454 -0.55 -20.32 -22.43
C PHE A 454 -0.32 -20.19 -23.95
N ASP A 455 -1.22 -19.49 -24.64
CA ASP A 455 -1.01 -19.07 -26.03
C ASP A 455 -0.08 -17.84 -26.12
N LYS A 456 0.27 -17.44 -27.34
CA LYS A 456 1.18 -16.32 -27.58
C LYS A 456 0.63 -15.01 -27.01
N GLU A 457 -0.67 -14.76 -27.19
CA GLU A 457 -1.33 -13.53 -26.72
C GLU A 457 -1.29 -13.41 -25.19
N ALA A 458 -1.66 -14.49 -24.48
CA ALA A 458 -1.61 -14.52 -23.02
C ALA A 458 -0.18 -14.42 -22.50
N LEU A 459 0.79 -15.06 -23.16
CA LEU A 459 2.21 -14.95 -22.79
C LEU A 459 2.71 -13.51 -22.92
N THR A 460 2.38 -12.82 -24.01
CA THR A 460 2.74 -11.41 -24.18
C THR A 460 2.16 -10.57 -23.04
N LEU A 461 0.88 -10.78 -22.68
CA LEU A 461 0.27 -10.06 -21.56
C LEU A 461 0.95 -10.36 -20.21
N ILE A 462 1.26 -11.64 -19.96
CA ILE A 462 1.95 -12.06 -18.73
C ILE A 462 3.33 -11.41 -18.61
N VAL A 463 4.12 -11.44 -19.69
CA VAL A 463 5.44 -10.82 -19.73
C VAL A 463 5.33 -9.32 -19.55
N SER A 464 4.39 -8.65 -20.23
CA SER A 464 4.14 -7.22 -20.05
C SER A 464 3.79 -6.90 -18.59
N ALA A 465 2.89 -7.67 -17.98
CA ALA A 465 2.42 -7.42 -16.63
C ALA A 465 3.45 -7.68 -15.52
N LEU A 466 4.29 -8.71 -15.68
CA LEU A 466 5.23 -9.18 -14.64
C LEU A 466 6.66 -8.69 -14.83
N VAL A 467 7.06 -8.41 -16.06
CA VAL A 467 8.45 -8.07 -16.43
C VAL A 467 8.49 -6.64 -16.91
N MET A 468 7.75 -6.29 -17.97
CA MET A 468 7.82 -4.95 -18.55
C MET A 468 7.35 -3.87 -17.57
N ASN A 469 6.30 -4.11 -16.79
CA ASN A 469 5.87 -3.17 -15.74
C ASN A 469 6.96 -2.87 -14.71
N LYS A 470 7.83 -3.84 -14.39
CA LYS A 470 8.97 -3.60 -13.50
C LYS A 470 10.06 -2.79 -14.20
N MET A 471 10.32 -3.09 -15.48
CA MET A 471 11.33 -2.39 -16.28
C MET A 471 10.94 -0.96 -16.63
N PHE A 472 9.65 -0.65 -16.78
CA PHE A 472 9.21 0.70 -17.09
C PHE A 472 8.99 1.57 -15.86
N TYR A 473 8.91 0.99 -14.67
CA TYR A 473 8.73 1.74 -13.43
C TYR A 473 9.90 2.71 -13.20
N VAL A 474 9.61 4.01 -13.24
CA VAL A 474 10.60 5.09 -13.03
C VAL A 474 11.77 5.04 -14.03
N SER A 475 11.58 4.40 -15.19
CA SER A 475 12.67 4.23 -16.16
C SER A 475 13.20 5.53 -16.70
N THR A 476 12.38 6.59 -16.74
CA THR A 476 12.78 7.95 -17.13
C THR A 476 13.95 8.51 -16.32
N VAL A 477 14.17 8.03 -15.09
CA VAL A 477 15.23 8.53 -14.20
C VAL A 477 16.54 7.76 -14.42
N TRP A 478 16.47 6.44 -14.56
CA TRP A 478 17.65 5.58 -14.59
C TRP A 478 18.01 5.06 -15.99
N SER A 479 17.18 5.28 -17.02
CA SER A 479 17.44 4.76 -18.38
C SER A 479 18.67 5.35 -19.05
N ASN A 480 19.12 6.53 -18.62
CA ASN A 480 20.36 7.17 -19.09
C ASN A 480 21.62 6.65 -18.36
N THR A 481 21.56 5.44 -17.83
CA THR A 481 22.69 4.76 -17.18
C THR A 481 23.75 4.31 -18.19
N SER A 482 24.87 3.76 -17.70
CA SER A 482 25.98 3.29 -18.52
C SER A 482 25.58 2.23 -19.55
N SER A 483 26.28 2.18 -20.69
CA SER A 483 26.08 1.14 -21.71
C SER A 483 26.21 -0.29 -21.16
N THR A 484 27.05 -0.48 -20.13
CA THR A 484 27.18 -1.76 -19.42
C THR A 484 25.88 -2.15 -18.71
N ASN A 485 25.20 -1.20 -18.08
CA ASN A 485 23.91 -1.44 -17.44
C ASN A 485 22.79 -1.63 -18.46
N ILE A 486 22.80 -0.89 -19.56
CA ILE A 486 21.85 -1.09 -20.67
C ILE A 486 21.98 -2.52 -21.22
N LYS A 487 23.20 -3.04 -21.39
CA LYS A 487 23.42 -4.45 -21.80
C LYS A 487 22.83 -5.45 -20.81
N LYS A 488 22.89 -5.20 -19.49
CA LYS A 488 22.28 -6.08 -18.48
C LYS A 488 20.75 -6.12 -18.58
N LEU A 489 20.12 -5.05 -19.08
CA LEU A 489 18.67 -4.94 -19.24
C LEU A 489 18.12 -5.61 -20.51
N GLN A 490 18.99 -5.99 -21.44
CA GLN A 490 18.63 -6.78 -22.63
C GLN A 490 18.48 -8.25 -22.21
N LEU A 491 17.36 -8.55 -21.54
CA LEU A 491 17.01 -9.86 -20.95
C LEU A 491 16.71 -10.96 -21.97
#